data_AF-A0A2P1QRC8-F1
#
_entry.id   AF-A0A2P1QRC8-F1
#
_cell.length_a   1.000
_cell.length_b   1.000
_cell.length_c   1.000
_cell.angle_alpha   90.00
_cell.angle_beta   90.00
_cell.angle_gamma   90.00
#
_symmetry.space_group_name_H-M   'P 1'
#
loop_
_entity.id
_entity.type
_entity.pdbx_description
1 polymer ?
#
loop_
_entity_poly.entity_id
_entity_poly.type
_entity_poly.pdbx_seq_one_letter_code
_entity_poly.pdbx_strand_id
1 'polypeptide(L)'
;MRKNFFVTLGLLFGSILLGLLVWKISTRKTDSVYKNFSKGNWEDVVLEVLEKKDPDLEDYSYASMSLAEYNFELLTVTSEKKEKVVSKFAKKSGLKFFKREVGGRTIFTFEDKFFSFLPDGSFLKTRALCKKLILGSEYEAPDVLSGYLSKLISSNPLPLYNEYNQALLKSLSVGSARELDENGKNKLLKLLEYFSGKEDSPFSGGKAEIEGKNLNVRTGPGTENPIAFQFKGGETVFVLDRDSRIETIAGKRGNWNQVVDLKNGNVGWIFSGFLKNVPSDLSISQTMEESFRALDRSPVWDFESWKETSPPNGFQGEYHPTEKIALDGDTGIVLHSSKNKYDLICRSTEEPFRDLEFFVSFLGGDETVPVFTLLAGSPGDLRKIFEIEMDKESVSVNRNRYMTGDNFAKKRFRLNVRPETSGFQGALIVSEKTVLSGIDPIETIDTDSGIRWRLCLPMARENSNSSLSVFQFKFVP
;
A
#
# COMPACT_ATOMS: atom_id res chain seq x y z
N MET A 1 -58.62 -1.57 30.55
CA MET A 1 -57.52 -2.46 30.11
C MET A 1 -57.01 -2.21 28.70
N ARG A 2 -57.84 -1.85 27.70
CA ARG A 2 -57.38 -1.62 26.30
C ARG A 2 -56.37 -0.46 26.10
N LYS A 3 -56.50 0.67 26.80
CA LYS A 3 -55.60 1.83 26.62
C LYS A 3 -54.14 1.56 27.00
N ASN A 4 -53.90 0.79 28.06
CA ASN A 4 -52.53 0.52 28.52
C ASN A 4 -51.80 -0.46 27.59
N PHE A 5 -52.52 -1.36 26.93
CA PHE A 5 -51.95 -2.33 25.98
C PHE A 5 -51.37 -1.66 24.73
N PHE A 6 -52.04 -0.64 24.18
CA PHE A 6 -51.52 0.08 23.01
C PHE A 6 -50.32 0.97 23.34
N VAL A 7 -50.24 1.50 24.57
CA VAL A 7 -49.09 2.28 25.03
C VAL A 7 -47.86 1.40 25.25
N THR A 8 -48.02 0.23 25.88
CA THR A 8 -46.91 -0.72 26.03
C THR A 8 -46.46 -1.29 24.69
N LEU A 9 -47.38 -1.62 23.78
CA LEU A 9 -47.03 -2.10 22.44
C LEU A 9 -46.30 -1.02 21.61
N GLY A 10 -46.71 0.24 21.73
CA GLY A 10 -46.05 1.37 21.08
C GLY A 10 -44.64 1.63 21.61
N LEU A 11 -44.42 1.51 22.93
CA LEU A 11 -43.08 1.61 23.53
C LEU A 11 -42.17 0.46 23.12
N LEU A 12 -42.71 -0.76 22.99
CA LEU A 12 -41.97 -1.95 22.56
C LEU A 12 -41.58 -1.88 21.09
N PHE A 13 -42.47 -1.38 20.23
CA PHE A 13 -42.14 -1.10 18.82
C PHE A 13 -41.11 0.03 18.70
N GLY A 14 -41.26 1.10 19.50
CA GLY A 14 -40.33 2.22 19.54
C GLY A 14 -38.92 1.78 19.95
N SER A 15 -38.79 0.93 20.98
CA SER A 15 -37.50 0.41 21.43
C SER A 15 -36.89 -0.59 20.45
N ILE A 16 -37.69 -1.40 19.76
CA ILE A 16 -37.21 -2.26 18.66
C ILE A 16 -36.72 -1.39 17.49
N LEU A 17 -37.45 -0.35 17.10
CA LEU A 17 -37.04 0.55 16.02
C LEU A 17 -35.78 1.34 16.38
N LEU A 18 -35.68 1.82 17.63
CA LEU A 18 -34.49 2.48 18.14
C LEU A 18 -33.31 1.51 18.20
N GLY A 19 -33.55 0.27 18.65
CA GLY A 19 -32.57 -0.80 18.67
C GLY A 19 -32.08 -1.17 17.27
N LEU A 20 -32.98 -1.26 16.29
CA LEU A 20 -32.64 -1.48 14.88
C LEU A 20 -31.91 -0.28 14.26
N LEU A 21 -32.26 0.96 14.63
CA LEU A 21 -31.56 2.16 14.19
C LEU A 21 -30.15 2.24 14.79
N VAL A 22 -30.01 2.05 16.09
CA VAL A 22 -28.71 2.01 16.79
C VAL A 22 -27.87 0.85 16.29
N TRP A 23 -28.46 -0.34 16.07
CA TRP A 23 -27.77 -1.48 15.48
C TRP A 23 -27.36 -1.24 14.04
N LYS A 24 -28.20 -0.60 13.20
CA LYS A 24 -27.86 -0.24 11.81
C LYS A 24 -26.84 0.90 11.72
N ILE A 25 -26.80 1.81 12.71
CA ILE A 25 -25.77 2.86 12.82
C ILE A 25 -24.46 2.27 13.35
N SER A 26 -24.53 1.30 14.27
CA SER A 26 -23.35 0.64 14.85
C SER A 26 -22.73 -0.42 13.93
N THR A 27 -23.52 -1.08 13.08
CA THR A 27 -23.06 -2.07 12.09
C THR A 27 -22.72 -1.47 10.72
N ARG A 28 -23.11 -0.21 10.45
CA ARG A 28 -22.67 0.56 9.27
C ARG A 28 -21.53 1.53 9.59
N LYS A 29 -20.52 1.09 10.33
CA LYS A 29 -19.17 1.65 10.11
C LYS A 29 -18.57 1.02 8.86
N THR A 30 -19.25 1.18 7.72
CA THR A 30 -18.55 1.23 6.44
C THR A 30 -17.57 2.38 6.59
N ASP A 31 -16.29 2.17 6.31
CA ASP A 31 -15.24 3.18 6.46
C ASP A 31 -15.58 4.35 5.50
N SER A 32 -16.30 5.36 6.01
CA SER A 32 -16.93 6.40 5.18
C SER A 32 -15.89 7.22 4.43
N VAL A 33 -14.69 7.36 5.02
CA VAL A 33 -13.48 7.88 4.40
C VAL A 33 -13.17 7.13 3.10
N TYR A 34 -13.04 5.80 3.17
CA TYR A 34 -12.78 5.00 1.98
C TYR A 34 -13.94 5.04 0.97
N LYS A 35 -15.18 5.04 1.45
CA LYS A 35 -16.35 5.13 0.57
C LYS A 35 -16.37 6.44 -0.21
N ASN A 36 -15.96 7.55 0.41
CA ASN A 36 -15.81 8.83 -0.26
C ASN A 36 -14.62 8.79 -1.23
N PHE A 37 -13.50 8.19 -0.82
CA PHE A 37 -12.30 8.02 -1.65
C PHE A 37 -12.59 7.23 -2.93
N SER A 38 -13.20 6.06 -2.82
CA SER A 38 -13.57 5.19 -3.96
C SER A 38 -14.55 5.85 -4.94
N LYS A 39 -15.31 6.85 -4.50
CA LYS A 39 -16.26 7.61 -5.34
C LYS A 39 -15.68 8.87 -5.95
N GLY A 40 -14.44 9.23 -5.61
CA GLY A 40 -13.83 10.49 -6.03
C GLY A 40 -14.35 11.72 -5.28
N ASN A 41 -14.94 11.55 -4.10
CA ASN A 41 -15.40 12.66 -3.27
C ASN A 41 -14.24 13.24 -2.44
N TRP A 42 -13.22 13.78 -3.09
CA TRP A 42 -11.95 14.13 -2.43
C TRP A 42 -12.07 15.17 -1.32
N GLU A 43 -12.91 16.20 -1.52
CA GLU A 43 -13.21 17.21 -0.49
C GLU A 43 -13.78 16.54 0.78
N ASP A 44 -14.72 15.60 0.60
CA ASP A 44 -15.38 14.93 1.73
C ASP A 44 -14.40 14.01 2.48
N VAL A 45 -13.50 13.31 1.79
CA VAL A 45 -12.45 12.50 2.45
C VAL A 45 -11.59 13.37 3.36
N VAL A 46 -11.11 14.49 2.84
CA VAL A 46 -10.22 15.40 3.61
C VAL A 46 -10.95 15.97 4.83
N LEU A 47 -12.19 16.45 4.64
CA LEU A 47 -12.99 17.00 5.74
C LEU A 47 -13.31 15.95 6.81
N GLU A 48 -13.69 14.74 6.38
CA GLU A 48 -14.03 13.66 7.30
C GLU A 48 -12.83 13.24 8.16
N VAL A 49 -11.65 13.09 7.56
CA VAL A 49 -10.43 12.73 8.31
C VAL A 49 -10.02 13.83 9.28
N LEU A 50 -10.22 15.11 8.95
CA LEU A 50 -9.96 16.23 9.85
C LEU A 50 -10.93 16.28 11.05
N GLU A 51 -12.17 15.83 10.89
CA GLU A 51 -13.19 15.80 11.94
C GLU A 51 -13.14 14.51 12.79
N LYS A 52 -12.50 13.45 12.29
CA LYS A 52 -12.41 12.15 12.95
C LYS A 52 -11.54 12.25 14.21
N LYS A 53 -12.08 11.80 15.35
CA LYS A 53 -11.41 11.89 16.67
C LYS A 53 -10.10 11.10 16.72
N ASP A 54 -10.06 9.95 16.07
CA ASP A 54 -8.93 9.02 16.10
C ASP A 54 -8.76 8.41 14.70
N PRO A 55 -8.19 9.17 13.74
CA PRO A 55 -7.92 8.66 12.40
C PRO A 55 -6.75 7.67 12.44
N ASP A 56 -6.86 6.59 11.67
CA ASP A 56 -5.78 5.62 11.51
C ASP A 56 -4.82 6.00 10.35
N LEU A 57 -3.76 5.21 10.16
CA LEU A 57 -2.77 5.47 9.10
C LEU A 57 -3.37 5.37 7.69
N GLU A 58 -4.42 4.58 7.49
CA GLU A 58 -5.06 4.48 6.19
C GLU A 58 -5.94 5.69 5.91
N ASP A 59 -6.63 6.22 6.92
CA ASP A 59 -7.33 7.50 6.84
C ASP A 59 -6.36 8.62 6.40
N TYR A 60 -5.20 8.70 7.04
CA TYR A 60 -4.17 9.69 6.67
C TYR A 60 -3.64 9.47 5.25
N SER A 61 -3.48 8.22 4.82
CA SER A 61 -3.08 7.87 3.45
C SER A 61 -4.13 8.33 2.44
N TYR A 62 -5.42 8.04 2.67
CA TYR A 62 -6.51 8.46 1.79
C TYR A 62 -6.69 9.97 1.76
N ALA A 63 -6.58 10.65 2.90
CA ALA A 63 -6.66 12.11 2.94
C ALA A 63 -5.52 12.77 2.16
N SER A 64 -4.28 12.27 2.32
CA SER A 64 -3.11 12.77 1.56
C SER A 64 -3.27 12.56 0.05
N MET A 65 -3.73 11.38 -0.37
CA MET A 65 -4.00 11.09 -1.79
C MET A 65 -5.17 11.91 -2.34
N SER A 66 -6.25 12.07 -1.57
CA SER A 66 -7.40 12.89 -1.94
C SER A 66 -7.01 14.36 -2.10
N LEU A 67 -6.09 14.86 -1.27
CA LEU A 67 -5.61 16.23 -1.40
C LEU A 67 -4.80 16.42 -2.69
N ALA A 68 -4.03 15.42 -3.13
CA ALA A 68 -3.34 15.44 -4.41
C ALA A 68 -4.33 15.45 -5.59
N GLU A 69 -5.37 14.61 -5.53
CA GLU A 69 -6.46 14.60 -6.51
C GLU A 69 -7.21 15.93 -6.56
N TYR A 70 -7.58 16.47 -5.40
CA TYR A 70 -8.25 17.76 -5.30
C TYR A 70 -7.40 18.88 -5.91
N ASN A 71 -6.10 18.93 -5.61
CA ASN A 71 -5.19 19.90 -6.22
C ASN A 71 -5.13 19.75 -7.75
N PHE A 72 -5.13 18.51 -8.25
CA PHE A 72 -5.16 18.23 -9.68
C PHE A 72 -6.48 18.66 -10.34
N GLU A 73 -7.63 18.41 -9.72
CA GLU A 73 -8.94 18.84 -10.20
C GLU A 73 -9.07 20.37 -10.28
N LEU A 74 -8.39 21.12 -9.41
CA LEU A 74 -8.34 22.59 -9.49
C LEU A 74 -7.70 23.10 -10.79
N LEU A 75 -6.96 22.27 -11.54
CA LEU A 75 -6.45 22.65 -12.85
C LEU A 75 -7.57 22.84 -13.89
N THR A 76 -8.68 22.11 -13.76
CA THR A 76 -9.82 22.16 -14.69
C THR A 76 -10.82 23.27 -14.35
N VAL A 77 -10.75 23.84 -13.14
CA VAL A 77 -11.61 24.94 -12.71
C VAL A 77 -11.23 26.23 -13.43
N THR A 78 -12.23 26.97 -13.92
CA THR A 78 -12.02 28.25 -14.61
C THR A 78 -11.39 29.30 -13.69
N SER A 79 -10.52 30.15 -14.22
CA SER A 79 -9.77 31.15 -13.45
C SER A 79 -10.66 32.07 -12.60
N GLU A 80 -11.84 32.43 -13.11
CA GLU A 80 -12.83 33.28 -12.43
C GLU A 80 -13.40 32.65 -11.15
N LYS A 81 -13.52 31.32 -11.13
CA LYS A 81 -14.13 30.57 -10.02
C LYS A 81 -13.11 29.95 -9.08
N LYS A 82 -11.87 29.78 -9.53
CA LYS A 82 -10.83 29.01 -8.83
C LYS A 82 -10.57 29.56 -7.42
N GLU A 83 -10.36 30.86 -7.27
CA GLU A 83 -10.07 31.48 -5.97
C GLU A 83 -11.23 31.37 -4.99
N LYS A 84 -12.49 31.43 -5.48
CA LYS A 84 -13.68 31.22 -4.66
C LYS A 84 -13.81 29.78 -4.19
N VAL A 85 -13.54 28.80 -5.05
CA VAL A 85 -13.57 27.37 -4.71
C VAL A 85 -12.50 27.05 -3.67
N VAL A 86 -11.26 27.48 -3.91
CA VAL A 86 -10.12 27.30 -3.00
C VAL A 86 -10.40 27.95 -1.64
N SER A 87 -10.86 29.20 -1.62
CA SER A 87 -11.18 29.91 -0.36
C SER A 87 -12.30 29.23 0.43
N LYS A 88 -13.32 28.69 -0.26
CA LYS A 88 -14.41 27.95 0.38
C LYS A 88 -13.90 26.68 1.04
N PHE A 89 -13.07 25.90 0.34
CA PHE A 89 -12.51 24.66 0.88
C PHE A 89 -11.52 24.94 2.02
N ALA A 90 -10.66 25.95 1.89
CA ALA A 90 -9.76 26.39 2.96
C ALA A 90 -10.52 26.79 4.23
N LYS A 91 -11.65 27.51 4.09
CA LYS A 91 -12.49 27.89 5.24
C LYS A 91 -13.12 26.68 5.93
N LYS A 92 -13.54 25.66 5.18
CA LYS A 92 -14.13 24.43 5.74
C LYS A 92 -13.09 23.54 6.42
N SER A 93 -11.97 23.32 5.74
CA SER A 93 -10.92 22.38 6.18
C SER A 93 -9.96 22.99 7.21
N GLY A 94 -9.83 24.32 7.25
CA GLY A 94 -8.79 25.00 8.03
C GLY A 94 -7.38 24.79 7.48
N LEU A 95 -7.23 24.18 6.29
CA LEU A 95 -5.94 23.99 5.64
C LEU A 95 -5.47 25.29 4.97
N LYS A 96 -4.16 25.55 5.06
CA LYS A 96 -3.53 26.63 4.31
C LYS A 96 -3.41 26.23 2.85
N PHE A 97 -3.54 27.20 1.95
CA PHE A 97 -3.26 27.02 0.54
C PHE A 97 -2.22 28.03 0.06
N PHE A 98 -1.53 27.65 -1.01
CA PHE A 98 -0.48 28.44 -1.65
C PHE A 98 -0.90 28.75 -3.08
N LYS A 99 -0.66 29.99 -3.52
CA LYS A 99 -0.90 30.45 -4.89
C LYS A 99 0.46 30.62 -5.57
N ARG A 100 0.63 30.04 -6.76
CA ARG A 100 1.87 30.11 -7.54
C ARG A 100 1.57 30.33 -9.02
N GLU A 101 2.51 30.92 -9.75
CA GLU A 101 2.46 31.01 -11.21
C GLU A 101 3.43 29.98 -11.79
N VAL A 102 2.90 29.00 -12.54
CA VAL A 102 3.69 27.93 -13.19
C VAL A 102 3.30 27.88 -14.66
N GLY A 103 4.26 28.12 -15.56
CA GLY A 103 3.99 28.10 -17.00
C GLY A 103 2.91 29.07 -17.47
N GLY A 104 2.78 30.24 -16.81
CA GLY A 104 1.75 31.24 -17.11
C GLY A 104 0.35 30.88 -16.61
N ARG A 105 0.24 29.86 -15.74
CA ARG A 105 -1.01 29.47 -15.08
C ARG A 105 -0.92 29.71 -13.58
N THR A 106 -1.98 30.28 -13.02
CA THR A 106 -2.17 30.34 -11.58
C THR A 106 -2.56 28.96 -11.04
N ILE A 107 -1.71 28.40 -10.19
CA ILE A 107 -1.89 27.12 -9.51
C ILE A 107 -2.16 27.37 -8.03
N PHE A 108 -3.10 26.61 -7.47
CA PHE A 108 -3.40 26.58 -6.05
C PHE A 108 -3.15 25.19 -5.50
N THR A 109 -2.39 25.09 -4.41
CA THR A 109 -2.09 23.82 -3.74
C THR A 109 -2.34 23.94 -2.25
N PHE A 110 -2.85 22.89 -1.63
CA PHE A 110 -3.09 22.84 -0.18
C PHE A 110 -1.93 22.21 0.58
N GLU A 111 -1.71 22.68 1.81
CA GLU A 111 -0.80 22.06 2.78
C GLU A 111 -1.30 20.65 3.14
N ASP A 112 -0.41 19.66 3.01
CA ASP A 112 -0.71 18.26 3.33
C ASP A 112 -0.13 17.87 4.69
N LYS A 113 -0.92 18.04 5.75
CA LYS A 113 -0.54 17.63 7.11
C LYS A 113 -0.71 16.13 7.35
N PHE A 114 -1.52 15.45 6.54
CA PHE A 114 -1.79 14.02 6.68
C PHE A 114 -0.52 13.21 6.38
N PHE A 115 0.22 13.66 5.37
CA PHE A 115 1.44 13.00 4.91
C PHE A 115 2.53 12.87 6.00
N SER A 116 2.60 13.79 6.96
CA SER A 116 3.57 13.71 8.06
C SER A 116 3.24 12.66 9.12
N PHE A 117 1.97 12.23 9.22
CA PHE A 117 1.57 11.16 10.15
C PHE A 117 1.91 9.76 9.63
N LEU A 118 2.21 9.62 8.34
CA LEU A 118 2.61 8.35 7.75
C LEU A 118 4.10 8.05 8.06
N PRO A 119 4.44 6.85 8.56
CA PRO A 119 5.84 6.48 8.83
C PRO A 119 6.71 6.51 7.57
N ASP A 120 7.94 7.03 7.67
CA ASP A 120 8.87 7.01 6.54
C ASP A 120 9.19 5.57 6.11
N GLY A 121 9.18 5.32 4.80
CA GLY A 121 9.41 3.99 4.23
C GLY A 121 8.20 3.04 4.26
N SER A 122 7.09 3.39 4.93
CA SER A 122 5.91 2.52 4.95
C SER A 122 5.22 2.40 3.59
N PHE A 123 4.50 1.31 3.38
CA PHE A 123 3.66 1.10 2.19
C PHE A 123 2.67 2.25 1.99
N LEU A 124 1.93 2.64 3.03
CA LEU A 124 0.90 3.68 2.95
C LEU A 124 1.49 5.05 2.58
N LYS A 125 2.70 5.36 3.06
CA LYS A 125 3.42 6.59 2.67
C LYS A 125 3.93 6.52 1.25
N THR A 126 4.48 5.38 0.85
CA THR A 126 4.97 5.15 -0.52
C THR A 126 3.84 5.24 -1.53
N ARG A 127 2.66 4.69 -1.21
CA ARG A 127 1.44 4.81 -2.02
C ARG A 127 1.02 6.26 -2.19
N ALA A 128 0.98 7.03 -1.10
CA ALA A 128 0.69 8.47 -1.15
C ALA A 128 1.75 9.23 -1.96
N LEU A 129 3.04 8.92 -1.79
CA LEU A 129 4.13 9.50 -2.58
C LEU A 129 3.95 9.26 -4.07
N CYS A 130 3.63 8.02 -4.47
CA CYS A 130 3.39 7.68 -5.87
C CYS A 130 2.29 8.57 -6.46
N LYS A 131 1.16 8.69 -5.76
CA LYS A 131 0.03 9.55 -6.19
C LYS A 131 0.44 11.02 -6.31
N LYS A 132 1.16 11.54 -5.31
CA LYS A 132 1.64 12.94 -5.28
C LYS A 132 2.65 13.24 -6.37
N LEU A 133 3.52 12.30 -6.72
CA LEU A 133 4.50 12.46 -7.81
C LEU A 133 3.85 12.36 -9.19
N ILE A 134 2.89 11.44 -9.37
CA ILE A 134 2.14 11.29 -10.62
C ILE A 134 1.35 12.57 -10.91
N LEU A 135 0.47 12.98 -9.99
CA LEU A 135 -0.42 14.13 -10.21
C LEU A 135 0.30 15.46 -10.05
N GLY A 136 1.19 15.55 -9.06
CA GLY A 136 1.97 16.76 -8.78
C GLY A 136 2.90 17.14 -9.93
N SER A 137 3.27 16.21 -10.82
CA SER A 137 4.04 16.56 -12.03
C SER A 137 3.36 17.63 -12.90
N GLU A 138 2.04 17.80 -12.78
CA GLU A 138 1.24 18.76 -13.54
C GLU A 138 1.09 20.13 -12.83
N TYR A 139 1.39 20.21 -11.52
CA TYR A 139 1.07 21.41 -10.73
C TYR A 139 2.05 21.80 -9.62
N GLU A 140 2.90 20.89 -9.13
CA GLU A 140 3.83 21.20 -8.05
C GLU A 140 5.07 21.94 -8.54
N ALA A 141 5.70 22.65 -7.61
CA ALA A 141 6.98 23.27 -7.86
C ALA A 141 8.12 22.22 -7.90
N PRO A 142 9.19 22.45 -8.69
CA PRO A 142 10.28 21.49 -8.82
C PRO A 142 10.96 21.08 -7.50
N ASP A 143 11.08 22.02 -6.55
CA ASP A 143 11.64 21.77 -5.22
C ASP A 143 10.77 20.83 -4.38
N VAL A 144 9.44 21.02 -4.44
CA VAL A 144 8.47 20.14 -3.77
C VAL A 144 8.51 18.74 -4.38
N LEU A 145 8.54 18.63 -5.71
CA LEU A 145 8.66 17.34 -6.41
C LEU A 145 9.97 16.64 -6.10
N SER A 146 11.09 17.37 -6.02
CA SER A 146 12.38 16.80 -5.61
C SER A 146 12.34 16.26 -4.19
N GLY A 147 11.70 16.98 -3.27
CA GLY A 147 11.49 16.51 -1.90
C GLY A 147 10.69 15.20 -1.84
N TYR A 148 9.64 15.07 -2.66
CA TYR A 148 8.89 13.81 -2.78
C TYR A 148 9.70 12.71 -3.46
N LEU A 149 10.45 13.02 -4.52
CA LEU A 149 11.30 12.08 -5.22
C LEU A 149 12.37 11.50 -4.27
N SER A 150 13.02 12.35 -3.47
CA SER A 150 14.04 11.94 -2.49
C SER A 150 13.50 10.90 -1.48
N LYS A 151 12.24 11.07 -1.06
CA LYS A 151 11.54 10.10 -0.21
C LYS A 151 11.21 8.81 -0.97
N LEU A 152 10.71 8.92 -2.21
CA LEU A 152 10.36 7.77 -3.05
C LEU A 152 11.59 6.90 -3.35
N ILE A 153 12.71 7.49 -3.77
CA ILE A 153 13.97 6.75 -4.07
C ILE A 153 14.63 6.13 -2.84
N SER A 154 14.10 6.40 -1.65
CA SER A 154 14.53 5.81 -0.39
C SER A 154 13.56 4.74 0.12
N SER A 155 12.43 4.49 -0.54
CA SER A 155 11.48 3.44 -0.19
C SER A 155 11.65 2.19 -1.03
N ASN A 156 11.07 1.07 -0.57
CA ASN A 156 11.07 -0.20 -1.29
C ASN A 156 10.10 -0.13 -2.48
N PRO A 157 10.57 -0.34 -3.73
CA PRO A 157 9.70 -0.30 -4.89
C PRO A 157 8.83 -1.55 -5.07
N LEU A 158 9.21 -2.70 -4.48
CA LEU A 158 8.56 -3.98 -4.78
C LEU A 158 7.05 -4.02 -4.46
N PRO A 159 6.57 -3.53 -3.29
CA PRO A 159 5.15 -3.62 -2.95
C PRO A 159 4.21 -2.82 -3.86
N LEU A 160 4.74 -1.85 -4.61
CA LEU A 160 4.01 -0.95 -5.49
C LEU A 160 4.70 -0.84 -6.84
N TYR A 161 5.28 -1.94 -7.34
CA TYR A 161 6.22 -1.91 -8.47
C TYR A 161 5.73 -1.07 -9.66
N ASN A 162 4.49 -1.30 -10.10
CA ASN A 162 3.93 -0.59 -11.24
C ASN A 162 3.70 0.90 -10.95
N GLU A 163 3.02 1.22 -9.86
CA GLU A 163 2.72 2.59 -9.44
C GLU A 163 4.00 3.38 -9.16
N TYR A 164 4.99 2.72 -8.56
CA TYR A 164 6.30 3.28 -8.26
C TYR A 164 7.04 3.64 -9.55
N ASN A 165 7.11 2.71 -10.51
CA ASN A 165 7.75 2.95 -11.80
C ASN A 165 7.08 4.11 -12.55
N GLN A 166 5.74 4.18 -12.54
CA GLN A 166 5.00 5.28 -13.17
C GLN A 166 5.22 6.63 -12.46
N ALA A 167 5.24 6.64 -11.13
CA ALA A 167 5.53 7.84 -10.35
C ALA A 167 6.96 8.34 -10.57
N LEU A 168 7.93 7.43 -10.59
CA LEU A 168 9.31 7.74 -10.92
C LEU A 168 9.39 8.35 -12.31
N LEU A 169 8.83 7.68 -13.32
CA LEU A 169 8.85 8.14 -14.71
C LEU A 169 8.24 9.54 -14.88
N LYS A 170 7.01 9.74 -14.40
CA LYS A 170 6.29 11.01 -14.52
C LYS A 170 7.02 12.16 -13.83
N SER A 171 7.53 11.92 -12.63
CA SER A 171 8.26 12.96 -11.89
C SER A 171 9.58 13.34 -12.57
N LEU A 172 10.36 12.37 -13.05
CA LEU A 172 11.61 12.62 -13.75
C LEU A 172 11.38 13.39 -15.06
N SER A 173 10.29 13.09 -15.76
CA SER A 173 9.92 13.73 -17.03
C SER A 173 9.71 15.24 -16.91
N VAL A 174 9.41 15.73 -15.70
CA VAL A 174 9.26 17.17 -15.40
C VAL A 174 10.46 17.75 -14.64
N GLY A 175 11.55 17.00 -14.51
CA GLY A 175 12.81 17.48 -13.92
C GLY A 175 12.84 17.49 -12.40
N SER A 176 12.10 16.60 -11.74
CA SER A 176 12.12 16.46 -10.27
C SER A 176 13.49 16.12 -9.69
N ALA A 177 14.44 15.64 -10.51
CA ALA A 177 15.79 15.29 -10.07
C ALA A 177 16.73 16.49 -9.89
N ARG A 178 16.38 17.70 -10.36
CA ARG A 178 17.27 18.87 -10.38
C ARG A 178 17.80 19.27 -9.00
N GLU A 179 16.91 19.24 -8.01
CA GLU A 179 17.22 19.68 -6.64
C GLU A 179 17.66 18.53 -5.74
N LEU A 180 17.95 17.34 -6.29
CA LEU A 180 18.48 16.23 -5.50
C LEU A 180 19.93 16.53 -5.09
N ASP A 181 20.27 16.16 -3.87
CA ASP A 181 21.67 16.14 -3.44
C ASP A 181 22.43 14.97 -4.08
N GLU A 182 23.76 14.93 -3.89
CA GLU A 182 24.61 13.88 -4.49
C GLU A 182 24.23 12.47 -4.00
N ASN A 183 23.74 12.34 -2.76
CA ASN A 183 23.26 11.06 -2.24
C ASN A 183 21.98 10.61 -2.96
N GLY A 184 21.03 11.53 -3.16
CA GLY A 184 19.79 11.31 -3.89
C GLY A 184 20.05 10.94 -5.35
N LYS A 185 20.95 11.65 -6.04
CA LYS A 185 21.34 11.32 -7.41
C LYS A 185 21.96 9.91 -7.52
N ASN A 186 22.81 9.54 -6.57
CA ASN A 186 23.40 8.20 -6.54
C ASN A 186 22.36 7.10 -6.28
N LYS A 187 21.38 7.33 -5.41
CA LYS A 187 20.25 6.41 -5.21
C LYS A 187 19.40 6.28 -6.47
N LEU A 188 19.07 7.41 -7.10
CA LEU A 188 18.30 7.45 -8.34
C LEU A 188 19.01 6.71 -9.47
N LEU A 189 20.33 6.89 -9.62
CA LEU A 189 21.14 6.15 -10.59
C LEU A 189 21.01 4.63 -10.39
N LYS A 190 21.18 4.13 -9.16
CA LYS A 190 21.07 2.69 -8.87
C LYS A 190 19.67 2.16 -9.15
N LEU A 191 18.63 2.94 -8.85
CA LEU A 191 17.24 2.57 -9.16
C LEU A 191 16.98 2.50 -10.66
N LEU A 192 17.46 3.48 -11.44
CA LEU A 192 17.31 3.47 -12.88
C LEU A 192 18.12 2.35 -13.55
N GLU A 193 19.30 2.02 -13.04
CA GLU A 193 20.04 0.81 -13.44
C GLU A 193 19.22 -0.46 -13.19
N TYR A 194 18.68 -0.61 -11.97
CA TYR A 194 17.84 -1.74 -11.60
C TYR A 194 16.64 -1.88 -12.53
N PHE A 195 15.85 -0.82 -12.72
CA PHE A 195 14.66 -0.84 -13.57
C PHE A 195 14.98 -1.00 -15.06
N SER A 196 16.11 -0.48 -15.52
CA SER A 196 16.54 -0.68 -16.92
C SER A 196 16.83 -2.15 -17.25
N GLY A 197 17.17 -2.96 -16.24
CA GLY A 197 17.40 -4.39 -16.36
C GLY A 197 16.14 -5.26 -16.20
N LYS A 198 14.97 -4.65 -15.98
CA LYS A 198 13.69 -5.36 -15.85
C LYS A 198 12.90 -5.26 -17.14
N GLU A 199 12.45 -6.39 -17.68
CA GLU A 199 11.70 -6.44 -18.95
C GLU A 199 10.31 -5.79 -18.84
N ASP A 200 9.70 -5.83 -17.66
CA ASP A 200 8.37 -5.28 -17.39
C ASP A 200 8.38 -3.81 -16.91
N SER A 201 9.56 -3.20 -16.80
CA SER A 201 9.69 -1.81 -16.39
C SER A 201 9.56 -0.85 -17.59
N PRO A 202 8.95 0.35 -17.43
CA PRO A 202 8.99 1.38 -18.46
C PRO A 202 10.40 1.88 -18.79
N PHE A 203 11.40 1.60 -17.93
CA PHE A 203 12.80 1.95 -18.18
C PHE A 203 13.58 0.86 -18.94
N SER A 204 12.92 -0.27 -19.27
CA SER A 204 13.59 -1.44 -19.87
C SER A 204 14.40 -1.08 -21.11
N GLY A 205 15.70 -1.41 -21.09
CA GLY A 205 16.62 -1.08 -22.19
C GLY A 205 16.77 0.41 -22.46
N GLY A 206 16.33 1.28 -21.54
CA GLY A 206 16.34 2.74 -21.68
C GLY A 206 17.68 3.39 -21.37
N LYS A 207 18.68 2.63 -20.92
CA LYS A 207 20.04 3.12 -20.67
C LYS A 207 20.79 3.32 -21.99
N ALA A 208 21.38 4.49 -22.17
CA ALA A 208 22.14 4.83 -23.37
C ALA A 208 23.37 5.70 -23.07
N GLU A 209 24.34 5.65 -23.98
CA GLU A 209 25.53 6.51 -24.01
C GLU A 209 25.41 7.52 -25.16
N ILE A 210 25.87 8.75 -24.92
CA ILE A 210 25.89 9.83 -25.91
C ILE A 210 27.07 9.63 -26.89
N GLU A 211 26.81 9.46 -28.18
CA GLU A 211 27.88 9.31 -29.20
C GLU A 211 28.39 10.64 -29.78
N GLY A 212 27.62 11.73 -29.62
CA GLY A 212 27.92 13.04 -30.21
C GLY A 212 28.81 13.92 -29.35
N LYS A 213 29.69 14.73 -29.97
CA LYS A 213 30.41 15.81 -29.29
C LYS A 213 29.52 17.06 -29.24
N ASN A 214 29.27 17.59 -28.02
CA ASN A 214 28.43 18.79 -27.78
C ASN A 214 27.02 18.65 -28.38
N LEU A 215 26.33 17.59 -28.00
CA LEU A 215 25.02 17.26 -28.57
C LEU A 215 23.92 18.11 -27.94
N ASN A 216 23.16 18.81 -28.79
CA ASN A 216 22.05 19.66 -28.35
C ASN A 216 20.89 18.83 -27.81
N VAL A 217 20.52 19.10 -26.57
CA VAL A 217 19.29 18.63 -25.94
C VAL A 217 18.28 19.78 -25.97
N ARG A 218 17.03 19.48 -26.31
CA ARG A 218 16.00 20.48 -26.58
C ARG A 218 14.86 20.43 -25.58
N THR A 219 14.09 21.52 -25.49
CA THR A 219 12.94 21.62 -24.60
C THR A 219 11.75 20.77 -25.06
N GLY A 220 11.73 20.34 -26.32
CA GLY A 220 10.69 19.51 -26.92
C GLY A 220 11.25 18.66 -28.07
N PRO A 221 10.48 17.66 -28.55
CA PRO A 221 10.89 16.81 -29.66
C PRO A 221 10.88 17.61 -30.97
N GLY A 222 12.03 17.71 -31.62
CA GLY A 222 12.18 18.39 -32.91
C GLY A 222 13.23 19.51 -32.87
N THR A 223 13.83 19.81 -34.03
CA THR A 223 14.88 20.83 -34.16
C THR A 223 14.38 22.28 -34.02
N GLU A 224 13.07 22.48 -34.14
CA GLU A 224 12.34 23.73 -33.95
C GLU A 224 12.28 24.17 -32.48
N ASN A 225 12.44 23.24 -31.54
CA ASN A 225 12.40 23.55 -30.13
C ASN A 225 13.73 24.17 -29.65
N PRO A 226 13.69 25.18 -28.75
CA PRO A 226 14.90 25.76 -28.16
C PRO A 226 15.86 24.71 -27.58
N ILE A 227 17.15 25.03 -27.63
CA ILE A 227 18.18 24.25 -26.94
C ILE A 227 18.01 24.47 -25.43
N ALA A 228 17.85 23.37 -24.68
CA ALA A 228 17.78 23.38 -23.23
C ALA A 228 19.19 23.33 -22.61
N PHE A 229 20.00 22.38 -23.06
CA PHE A 229 21.40 22.18 -22.63
C PHE A 229 22.15 21.30 -23.63
N GLN A 230 23.41 20.95 -23.33
CA GLN A 230 24.24 20.11 -24.19
C GLN A 230 24.92 19.00 -23.41
N PHE A 231 25.03 17.82 -24.02
CA PHE A 231 25.82 16.71 -23.50
C PHE A 231 27.20 16.63 -24.17
N LYS A 232 28.19 16.15 -23.41
CA LYS A 232 29.46 15.67 -23.99
C LYS A 232 29.30 14.20 -24.39
N GLY A 233 30.10 13.78 -25.36
CA GLY A 233 30.16 12.37 -25.76
C GLY A 233 30.68 11.50 -24.62
N GLY A 234 30.12 10.30 -24.48
CA GLY A 234 30.44 9.33 -23.43
C GLY A 234 29.58 9.45 -22.16
N GLU A 235 28.72 10.46 -22.05
CA GLU A 235 27.82 10.57 -20.91
C GLU A 235 26.70 9.51 -20.97
N THR A 236 26.37 8.91 -19.82
CA THR A 236 25.28 7.94 -19.69
C THR A 236 23.99 8.66 -19.34
N VAL A 237 22.90 8.30 -20.03
CA VAL A 237 21.56 8.84 -19.85
C VAL A 237 20.53 7.71 -19.78
N PHE A 238 19.37 8.03 -19.23
CA PHE A 238 18.21 7.13 -19.22
C PHE A 238 17.09 7.76 -20.02
N VAL A 239 16.53 6.99 -20.95
CA VAL A 239 15.37 7.36 -21.76
C VAL A 239 14.12 7.24 -20.90
N LEU A 240 13.35 8.33 -20.85
CA LEU A 240 12.08 8.43 -20.13
C LEU A 240 10.90 8.26 -21.08
N ASP A 241 10.97 8.90 -22.25
CA ASP A 241 9.89 8.89 -23.22
C ASP A 241 10.43 8.91 -24.66
N ARG A 242 9.57 8.58 -25.62
CA ARG A 242 9.90 8.55 -27.05
C ARG A 242 8.77 9.16 -27.87
N ASP A 243 9.13 10.16 -28.66
CA ASP A 243 8.25 10.70 -29.69
C ASP A 243 7.99 9.65 -30.76
N SER A 244 6.75 9.53 -31.21
CA SER A 244 6.35 8.52 -32.19
C SER A 244 6.86 8.82 -33.61
N ARG A 245 7.23 10.06 -33.91
CA ARG A 245 7.68 10.49 -35.23
C ARG A 245 9.11 10.02 -35.49
N ILE A 246 9.30 9.45 -36.68
CA ILE A 246 10.62 9.08 -37.20
C ILE A 246 11.10 10.20 -38.12
N GLU A 247 12.29 10.71 -37.84
CA GLU A 247 12.96 11.75 -38.62
C GLU A 247 14.32 11.25 -39.12
N THR A 248 14.90 11.97 -40.08
CA THR A 248 16.28 11.76 -40.52
C THR A 248 17.09 13.01 -40.26
N ILE A 249 18.03 12.93 -39.33
CA ILE A 249 18.91 14.05 -38.93
C ILE A 249 20.35 13.60 -39.12
N ALA A 250 21.14 14.40 -39.84
CA ALA A 250 22.55 14.10 -40.14
C ALA A 250 22.76 12.68 -40.73
N GLY A 251 21.86 12.23 -41.62
CA GLY A 251 21.92 10.92 -42.26
C GLY A 251 21.54 9.73 -41.37
N LYS A 252 21.18 9.97 -40.10
CA LYS A 252 20.70 8.94 -39.17
C LYS A 252 19.19 9.01 -39.07
N ARG A 253 18.52 7.85 -39.13
CA ARG A 253 17.07 7.72 -38.97
C ARG A 253 16.74 7.33 -37.53
N GLY A 254 15.77 7.99 -36.91
CA GLY A 254 15.39 7.72 -35.53
C GLY A 254 14.28 8.62 -35.03
N ASN A 255 13.95 8.50 -33.75
CA ASN A 255 12.95 9.31 -33.06
C ASN A 255 13.62 10.31 -32.12
N TRP A 256 12.85 11.24 -31.58
CA TRP A 256 13.25 12.03 -30.43
C TRP A 256 12.96 11.26 -29.14
N ASN A 257 13.94 11.18 -28.25
CA ASN A 257 13.81 10.56 -26.94
C ASN A 257 13.94 11.64 -25.86
N GLN A 258 13.06 11.62 -24.86
CA GLN A 258 13.27 12.39 -23.65
C GLN A 258 14.27 11.64 -22.76
N VAL A 259 15.28 12.34 -22.25
CA VAL A 259 16.34 11.77 -21.41
C VAL A 259 16.56 12.58 -20.15
N VAL A 260 16.99 11.92 -19.08
CA VAL A 260 17.46 12.56 -17.85
C VAL A 260 18.99 12.58 -17.79
N ASP A 261 19.53 13.77 -17.50
CA ASP A 261 20.89 14.00 -17.05
C ASP A 261 20.93 13.81 -15.53
N LEU A 262 21.51 12.71 -15.06
CA LEU A 262 21.58 12.44 -13.62
C LEU A 262 22.61 13.31 -12.88
N LYS A 263 23.56 13.93 -13.59
CA LYS A 263 24.56 14.80 -12.97
C LYS A 263 23.92 16.11 -12.49
N ASN A 264 23.10 16.72 -13.34
CA ASN A 264 22.45 17.99 -13.05
C ASN A 264 20.94 17.86 -12.77
N GLY A 265 20.38 16.66 -12.90
CA GLY A 265 18.94 16.39 -12.77
C GLY A 265 18.09 16.98 -13.90
N ASN A 266 18.71 17.45 -14.99
CA ASN A 266 18.01 18.08 -16.10
C ASN A 266 17.33 17.05 -17.00
N VAL A 267 16.24 17.45 -17.62
CA VAL A 267 15.48 16.63 -18.57
C VAL A 267 15.35 17.38 -19.89
N GLY A 268 15.41 16.66 -21.01
CA GLY A 268 15.14 17.23 -22.32
C GLY A 268 15.16 16.20 -23.43
N TRP A 269 14.93 16.66 -24.65
CA TRP A 269 14.73 15.83 -25.83
C TRP A 269 15.99 15.77 -26.70
N ILE A 270 16.36 14.55 -27.10
CA ILE A 270 17.56 14.27 -27.88
C ILE A 270 17.21 13.32 -29.03
N PHE A 271 17.82 13.53 -30.19
CA PHE A 271 17.60 12.64 -31.33
C PHE A 271 18.30 11.29 -31.12
N SER A 272 17.53 10.20 -31.15
CA SER A 272 18.00 8.84 -30.86
C SER A 272 19.12 8.34 -31.77
N GLY A 273 19.29 8.91 -32.96
CA GLY A 273 20.44 8.60 -33.82
C GLY A 273 21.80 8.88 -33.16
N PHE A 274 21.85 9.69 -32.10
CA PHE A 274 23.07 9.97 -31.35
C PHE A 274 23.14 9.26 -29.98
N LEU A 275 22.24 8.29 -29.76
CA LEU A 275 22.22 7.44 -28.58
C LEU A 275 22.68 6.04 -28.96
N LYS A 276 23.57 5.47 -28.14
CA LYS A 276 23.95 4.07 -28.22
C LYS A 276 23.40 3.35 -26.99
N ASN A 277 22.48 2.41 -27.18
CA ASN A 277 21.96 1.63 -26.07
C ASN A 277 23.08 0.85 -25.37
N VAL A 278 23.06 0.83 -24.05
CA VAL A 278 24.01 0.12 -23.21
C VAL A 278 23.24 -0.82 -22.29
N PRO A 279 23.67 -2.08 -22.11
CA PRO A 279 23.01 -2.97 -21.17
C PRO A 279 23.08 -2.42 -19.73
N SER A 280 22.04 -2.71 -18.95
CA SER A 280 22.03 -2.47 -17.51
C SER A 280 23.09 -3.32 -16.81
N ASP A 281 23.62 -2.82 -15.69
CA ASP A 281 24.53 -3.62 -14.87
C ASP A 281 23.74 -4.68 -14.06
N LEU A 282 23.94 -5.96 -14.42
CA LEU A 282 23.27 -7.08 -13.77
C LEU A 282 23.67 -7.22 -12.29
N SER A 283 24.88 -6.84 -11.91
CA SER A 283 25.35 -6.94 -10.53
C SER A 283 24.66 -5.93 -9.62
N ILE A 284 24.44 -4.70 -10.12
CA ILE A 284 23.63 -3.68 -9.44
C ILE A 284 22.19 -4.19 -9.33
N SER A 285 21.64 -4.74 -10.41
CA SER A 285 20.27 -5.24 -10.43
C SER A 285 20.03 -6.34 -9.39
N GLN A 286 20.95 -7.30 -9.29
CA GLN A 286 20.89 -8.39 -8.29
C GLN A 286 21.05 -7.87 -6.86
N THR A 287 22.05 -7.02 -6.61
CA THR A 287 22.28 -6.46 -5.27
C THR A 287 21.09 -5.62 -4.80
N MET A 288 20.50 -4.83 -5.70
CA MET A 288 19.31 -4.03 -5.42
C MET A 288 18.10 -4.92 -5.12
N GLU A 289 17.84 -5.93 -5.95
CA GLU A 289 16.78 -6.91 -5.73
C GLU A 289 16.88 -7.57 -4.35
N GLU A 290 18.08 -8.04 -3.98
CA GLU A 290 18.34 -8.64 -2.67
C GLU A 290 18.11 -7.65 -1.53
N SER A 291 18.58 -6.41 -1.70
CA SER A 291 18.38 -5.34 -0.70
C SER A 291 16.91 -5.00 -0.52
N PHE A 292 16.13 -4.94 -1.59
CA PHE A 292 14.70 -4.69 -1.55
C PHE A 292 13.97 -5.85 -0.89
N ARG A 293 14.28 -7.10 -1.25
CA ARG A 293 13.72 -8.27 -0.58
C ARG A 293 14.10 -8.37 0.90
N ALA A 294 15.26 -7.85 1.29
CA ALA A 294 15.69 -7.80 2.68
C ALA A 294 14.94 -6.71 3.47
N LEU A 295 14.65 -5.57 2.85
CA LEU A 295 13.78 -4.53 3.41
C LEU A 295 12.31 -4.98 3.47
N ASP A 296 11.90 -5.79 2.49
CA ASP A 296 10.61 -6.48 2.39
C ASP A 296 10.51 -7.69 3.32
N ARG A 297 11.43 -7.85 4.30
CA ARG A 297 11.20 -8.81 5.38
C ARG A 297 9.95 -8.35 6.11
N SER A 298 8.85 -8.98 5.71
CA SER A 298 7.51 -8.89 6.25
C SER A 298 7.54 -8.54 7.72
N PRO A 299 6.73 -7.59 8.20
CA PRO A 299 6.64 -7.32 9.62
C PRO A 299 6.31 -8.65 10.31
N VAL A 300 7.31 -9.18 11.01
CA VAL A 300 7.14 -10.34 11.87
C VAL A 300 6.31 -9.86 13.03
N TRP A 301 5.13 -10.45 13.19
CA TRP A 301 4.30 -10.22 14.35
C TRP A 301 4.59 -11.34 15.33
N ASP A 302 5.56 -11.11 16.20
CA ASP A 302 5.87 -11.97 17.34
C ASP A 302 5.21 -11.44 18.63
N PHE A 303 5.36 -12.22 19.70
CA PHE A 303 4.83 -11.89 21.03
C PHE A 303 5.92 -11.62 22.07
N GLU A 304 7.18 -11.41 21.66
CA GLU A 304 8.33 -11.30 22.58
C GLU A 304 8.13 -10.15 23.59
N SER A 305 7.78 -8.97 23.06
CA SER A 305 7.55 -7.74 23.85
C SER A 305 6.15 -7.62 24.45
N TRP A 306 5.23 -8.54 24.15
CA TRP A 306 3.85 -8.51 24.63
C TRP A 306 3.74 -8.88 26.12
N LYS A 307 2.71 -8.34 26.78
CA LYS A 307 2.35 -8.55 28.19
C LYS A 307 0.91 -9.01 28.30
N GLU A 308 0.67 -10.05 29.11
CA GLU A 308 -0.63 -10.72 29.28
C GLU A 308 -1.79 -9.78 29.67
N THR A 309 -1.49 -8.66 30.34
CA THR A 309 -2.49 -7.70 30.84
C THR A 309 -3.10 -6.78 29.78
N SER A 310 -2.62 -6.84 28.54
CA SER A 310 -3.04 -5.96 27.45
C SER A 310 -2.99 -6.68 26.10
N PRO A 311 -3.76 -6.24 25.09
CA PRO A 311 -3.67 -6.83 23.75
C PRO A 311 -2.25 -6.69 23.18
N PRO A 312 -1.79 -7.65 22.35
CA PRO A 312 -0.54 -7.53 21.61
C PRO A 312 -0.47 -6.25 20.79
N ASN A 313 0.75 -5.74 20.56
CA ASN A 313 0.96 -4.48 19.86
C ASN A 313 0.27 -4.47 18.49
N GLY A 314 -0.54 -3.44 18.24
CA GLY A 314 -1.29 -3.25 17.00
C GLY A 314 -2.60 -4.04 16.91
N PHE A 315 -2.88 -4.97 17.84
CA PHE A 315 -4.18 -5.64 17.92
C PHE A 315 -5.20 -4.76 18.63
N GLN A 316 -6.41 -4.68 18.08
CA GLN A 316 -7.54 -3.93 18.60
C GLN A 316 -8.76 -4.83 18.72
N GLY A 317 -9.55 -4.67 19.77
CA GLY A 317 -10.75 -5.46 20.02
C GLY A 317 -11.01 -5.65 21.51
N GLU A 318 -12.02 -6.45 21.84
CA GLU A 318 -12.27 -6.87 23.21
C GLU A 318 -11.25 -7.95 23.59
N TYR A 319 -10.34 -7.59 24.49
CA TYR A 319 -9.21 -8.43 24.88
C TYR A 319 -9.46 -9.09 26.24
N HIS A 320 -9.34 -10.41 26.28
CA HIS A 320 -9.37 -11.20 27.51
C HIS A 320 -7.93 -11.65 27.83
N PRO A 321 -7.40 -11.35 29.03
CA PRO A 321 -6.05 -11.77 29.40
C PRO A 321 -5.84 -13.28 29.25
N THR A 322 -4.69 -13.66 28.70
CA THR A 322 -4.30 -15.06 28.51
C THR A 322 -2.80 -15.22 28.75
N GLU A 323 -2.37 -16.46 28.87
CA GLU A 323 -1.06 -16.88 29.31
C GLU A 323 0.00 -16.67 28.23
N LYS A 324 1.20 -16.36 28.70
CA LYS A 324 2.43 -16.29 27.93
C LYS A 324 3.24 -17.56 28.16
N ILE A 325 3.69 -18.18 27.08
CA ILE A 325 4.57 -19.37 27.14
C ILE A 325 5.86 -19.11 26.37
N ALA A 326 6.95 -19.72 26.82
CA ALA A 326 8.21 -19.74 26.08
C ALA A 326 8.54 -21.17 25.65
N LEU A 327 8.66 -21.40 24.34
CA LEU A 327 9.08 -22.69 23.77
C LEU A 327 10.15 -22.48 22.70
N ASP A 328 11.25 -23.21 22.83
CA ASP A 328 12.41 -23.15 21.93
C ASP A 328 12.97 -21.72 21.74
N GLY A 329 12.96 -20.91 22.80
CA GLY A 329 13.44 -19.53 22.78
C GLY A 329 12.42 -18.50 22.27
N ASP A 330 11.31 -18.93 21.67
CA ASP A 330 10.25 -18.00 21.23
C ASP A 330 9.15 -17.89 22.27
N THR A 331 8.57 -16.71 22.31
CA THR A 331 7.43 -16.38 23.15
C THR A 331 6.13 -16.54 22.36
N GLY A 332 5.14 -17.21 22.95
CA GLY A 332 3.81 -17.39 22.36
C GLY A 332 2.68 -16.92 23.27
N ILE A 333 1.57 -16.54 22.62
CA ILE A 333 0.28 -16.30 23.24
C ILE A 333 -0.51 -17.62 23.28
N VAL A 334 -1.10 -17.96 24.42
CA VAL A 334 -1.97 -19.14 24.54
C VAL A 334 -3.38 -18.80 24.05
N LEU A 335 -3.99 -19.71 23.31
CA LEU A 335 -5.38 -19.65 22.86
C LEU A 335 -6.11 -20.87 23.40
N HIS A 336 -7.34 -20.66 23.86
CA HIS A 336 -8.16 -21.69 24.50
C HIS A 336 -9.40 -22.04 23.67
N SER A 337 -9.79 -23.30 23.75
CA SER A 337 -11.14 -23.72 23.38
C SER A 337 -12.17 -23.05 24.30
N SER A 338 -13.39 -22.82 23.81
CA SER A 338 -14.48 -22.26 24.62
C SER A 338 -15.82 -22.83 24.18
N LYS A 339 -16.70 -23.07 25.17
CA LYS A 339 -18.11 -23.43 24.93
C LYS A 339 -18.97 -22.19 24.62
N ASN A 340 -18.51 -21.01 25.03
CA ASN A 340 -19.11 -19.72 24.71
C ASN A 340 -18.51 -19.17 23.40
N LYS A 341 -19.13 -18.14 22.82
CA LYS A 341 -18.59 -17.46 21.63
C LYS A 341 -17.30 -16.69 21.99
N TYR A 342 -16.37 -16.63 21.04
CA TYR A 342 -15.13 -15.87 21.11
C TYR A 342 -15.34 -14.38 20.83
N ASP A 343 -14.56 -13.54 21.50
CA ASP A 343 -14.29 -12.19 21.03
C ASP A 343 -13.07 -12.18 20.10
N LEU A 344 -12.93 -11.15 19.27
CA LEU A 344 -11.81 -11.04 18.33
C LEU A 344 -10.98 -9.80 18.66
N ILE A 345 -9.69 -10.01 18.80
CA ILE A 345 -8.70 -8.93 18.66
C ILE A 345 -8.09 -9.02 17.27
N CYS A 346 -7.96 -7.90 16.59
CA CYS A 346 -7.56 -7.89 15.19
C CYS A 346 -6.48 -6.85 14.90
N ARG A 347 -5.59 -7.18 13.96
CA ARG A 347 -4.57 -6.26 13.44
C ARG A 347 -4.63 -6.24 11.91
N SER A 348 -4.69 -5.05 11.32
CA SER A 348 -4.67 -4.87 9.86
C SER A 348 -3.25 -5.08 9.31
N THR A 349 -3.15 -5.62 8.09
CA THR A 349 -1.89 -5.57 7.32
C THR A 349 -1.93 -4.34 6.42
N GLU A 350 -0.80 -3.64 6.31
CA GLU A 350 -0.69 -2.49 5.40
C GLU A 350 -0.39 -2.95 3.97
N GLU A 351 0.40 -4.02 3.83
CA GLU A 351 0.88 -4.55 2.56
C GLU A 351 0.06 -5.76 2.09
N PRO A 352 -0.11 -5.93 0.76
CA PRO A 352 -0.60 -7.19 0.20
C PRO A 352 0.41 -8.31 0.46
N PHE A 353 -0.06 -9.54 0.61
CA PHE A 353 0.78 -10.71 0.80
C PHE A 353 0.23 -11.90 0.01
N ARG A 354 1.13 -12.80 -0.39
CA ARG A 354 0.79 -14.09 -0.99
C ARG A 354 0.82 -15.23 0.02
N ASP A 355 1.65 -15.13 1.05
CA ASP A 355 1.88 -16.21 1.99
C ASP A 355 1.80 -15.69 3.44
N LEU A 356 0.97 -16.31 4.28
CA LEU A 356 0.93 -16.09 5.71
C LEU A 356 1.58 -17.28 6.42
N GLU A 357 2.81 -17.10 6.90
CA GLU A 357 3.49 -18.08 7.73
C GLU A 357 3.10 -17.89 9.20
N PHE A 358 2.89 -19.00 9.92
CA PHE A 358 2.57 -18.97 11.33
C PHE A 358 3.13 -20.19 12.07
N PHE A 359 3.50 -19.99 13.33
CA PHE A 359 4.08 -21.01 14.20
C PHE A 359 3.15 -21.33 15.35
N VAL A 360 2.83 -22.61 15.53
CA VAL A 360 1.86 -23.07 16.54
C VAL A 360 2.37 -24.33 17.22
N SER A 361 2.08 -24.46 18.52
CA SER A 361 2.24 -25.70 19.29
C SER A 361 0.93 -26.05 19.97
N PHE A 362 0.47 -27.29 19.82
CA PHE A 362 -0.64 -27.79 20.62
C PHE A 362 -0.16 -27.99 22.07
N LEU A 363 -0.96 -27.58 23.07
CA LEU A 363 -0.59 -27.68 24.48
C LEU A 363 -1.35 -28.78 25.21
N GLY A 364 -2.57 -29.09 24.77
CA GLY A 364 -3.34 -30.21 25.31
C GLY A 364 -4.85 -30.07 25.09
N GLY A 365 -5.58 -31.13 25.43
CA GLY A 365 -7.05 -31.24 25.37
C GLY A 365 -7.57 -32.01 24.15
N ASP A 366 -8.90 -32.05 24.02
CA ASP A 366 -9.62 -32.85 23.02
C ASP A 366 -10.60 -32.01 22.17
N GLU A 367 -10.81 -30.75 22.52
CA GLU A 367 -11.66 -29.82 21.76
C GLU A 367 -10.84 -29.07 20.71
N THR A 368 -11.48 -28.75 19.59
CA THR A 368 -10.89 -27.90 18.57
C THR A 368 -10.69 -26.48 19.11
N VAL A 369 -9.52 -25.91 18.82
CA VAL A 369 -9.15 -24.55 19.22
C VAL A 369 -8.97 -23.70 17.95
N PRO A 370 -9.71 -22.60 17.79
CA PRO A 370 -9.50 -21.67 16.69
C PRO A 370 -8.16 -20.93 16.90
N VAL A 371 -7.37 -20.85 15.84
CA VAL A 371 -6.03 -20.22 15.85
C VAL A 371 -6.13 -18.77 15.43
N PHE A 372 -6.72 -18.52 14.26
CA PHE A 372 -6.98 -17.17 13.76
C PHE A 372 -8.05 -17.17 12.67
N THR A 373 -8.66 -16.02 12.47
CA THR A 373 -9.49 -15.71 11.31
C THR A 373 -8.82 -14.64 10.47
N LEU A 374 -8.69 -14.88 9.18
CA LEU A 374 -8.20 -13.91 8.21
C LEU A 374 -9.41 -13.28 7.51
N LEU A 375 -9.62 -11.99 7.78
CA LEU A 375 -10.64 -11.18 7.15
C LEU A 375 -10.06 -10.44 5.95
N ALA A 376 -10.85 -10.30 4.90
CA ALA A 376 -10.53 -9.43 3.77
C ALA A 376 -11.76 -8.78 3.17
N GLY A 377 -11.56 -7.69 2.45
CA GLY A 377 -12.63 -7.01 1.73
C GLY A 377 -12.35 -5.52 1.59
N SER A 378 -13.36 -4.81 1.10
CA SER A 378 -13.31 -3.35 1.06
C SER A 378 -13.31 -2.79 2.48
N PRO A 379 -12.73 -1.61 2.69
CA PRO A 379 -12.75 -0.92 3.98
C PRO A 379 -14.17 -0.78 4.57
N GLY A 380 -14.36 -1.34 5.76
CA GLY A 380 -15.65 -1.36 6.48
C GLY A 380 -16.67 -2.40 6.00
N ASP A 381 -16.29 -3.29 5.07
CA ASP A 381 -17.02 -4.51 4.70
C ASP A 381 -16.07 -5.71 4.67
N LEU A 382 -15.27 -5.86 5.73
CA LEU A 382 -14.37 -7.00 5.88
C LEU A 382 -15.19 -8.28 6.11
N ARG A 383 -14.92 -9.30 5.30
CA ARG A 383 -15.56 -10.62 5.34
C ARG A 383 -14.60 -11.69 5.80
N LYS A 384 -15.12 -12.78 6.36
CA LYS A 384 -14.30 -13.94 6.72
C LYS A 384 -13.87 -14.66 5.45
N ILE A 385 -12.56 -14.76 5.22
CA ILE A 385 -12.03 -15.44 4.03
C ILE A 385 -11.50 -16.82 4.43
N PHE A 386 -10.59 -16.85 5.41
CA PHE A 386 -10.00 -18.09 5.91
C PHE A 386 -10.08 -18.15 7.42
N GLU A 387 -10.43 -19.32 7.95
CA GLU A 387 -10.41 -19.62 9.38
C GLU A 387 -9.49 -20.83 9.60
N ILE A 388 -8.55 -20.69 10.53
CA ILE A 388 -7.62 -21.75 10.90
C ILE A 388 -8.03 -22.28 12.26
N GLU A 389 -8.27 -23.58 12.33
CA GLU A 389 -8.60 -24.29 13.56
C GLU A 389 -7.67 -25.49 13.71
N MET A 390 -7.35 -25.86 14.94
CA MET A 390 -6.49 -26.99 15.23
C MET A 390 -7.05 -27.84 16.36
N ASP A 391 -6.85 -29.14 16.26
CA ASP A 391 -7.00 -30.08 17.37
C ASP A 391 -5.71 -30.88 17.54
N LYS A 392 -5.71 -31.85 18.45
CA LYS A 392 -4.53 -32.65 18.81
C LYS A 392 -3.88 -33.40 17.63
N GLU A 393 -4.62 -33.62 16.55
CA GLU A 393 -4.21 -34.49 15.44
C GLU A 393 -4.25 -33.80 14.07
N SER A 394 -4.76 -32.58 14.00
CA SER A 394 -5.02 -31.93 12.71
C SER A 394 -5.04 -30.41 12.74
N VAL A 395 -4.89 -29.86 11.54
CA VAL A 395 -5.14 -28.46 11.22
C VAL A 395 -6.22 -28.40 10.15
N SER A 396 -7.15 -27.47 10.31
CA SER A 396 -8.21 -27.19 9.35
C SER A 396 -8.07 -25.78 8.80
N VAL A 397 -8.29 -25.63 7.50
CA VAL A 397 -8.50 -24.35 6.83
C VAL A 397 -9.93 -24.35 6.31
N ASN A 398 -10.78 -23.51 6.88
CA ASN A 398 -12.22 -23.54 6.66
C ASN A 398 -12.76 -24.94 6.99
N ARG A 399 -13.32 -25.65 6.00
CA ARG A 399 -13.84 -27.01 6.15
C ARG A 399 -12.84 -28.10 5.75
N ASN A 400 -11.65 -27.73 5.29
CA ASN A 400 -10.65 -28.66 4.76
C ASN A 400 -9.65 -29.02 5.84
N ARG A 401 -9.55 -30.31 6.17
CA ARG A 401 -8.75 -30.83 7.28
C ARG A 401 -7.52 -31.58 6.77
N TYR A 402 -6.37 -31.35 7.40
CA TYR A 402 -5.13 -32.08 7.19
C TYR A 402 -4.62 -32.69 8.50
N MET A 403 -4.32 -33.98 8.49
CA MET A 403 -3.80 -34.69 9.66
C MET A 403 -2.31 -34.39 9.86
N THR A 404 -1.96 -33.84 11.02
CA THR A 404 -0.59 -33.42 11.37
C THR A 404 0.18 -34.50 12.13
N GLY A 405 -0.52 -35.51 12.67
CA GLY A 405 -0.02 -36.50 13.63
C GLY A 405 -0.28 -36.05 15.09
N ASP A 406 -0.31 -37.01 16.03
CA ASP A 406 -0.60 -36.75 17.45
C ASP A 406 0.39 -35.75 18.09
N ASN A 407 -0.15 -34.79 18.86
CA ASN A 407 0.59 -33.90 19.75
C ASN A 407 1.83 -33.29 19.10
N PHE A 408 1.65 -32.67 17.94
CA PHE A 408 2.76 -32.06 17.22
C PHE A 408 3.43 -30.97 18.07
N ALA A 409 4.75 -31.10 18.23
CA ALA A 409 5.60 -30.03 18.76
C ALA A 409 5.46 -28.76 17.90
N LYS A 410 5.98 -27.64 18.40
CA LYS A 410 5.99 -26.35 17.70
C LYS A 410 6.33 -26.51 16.21
N LYS A 411 5.37 -26.14 15.35
CA LYS A 411 5.43 -26.40 13.91
C LYS A 411 5.08 -25.16 13.11
N ARG A 412 5.75 -25.00 11.96
CA ARG A 412 5.48 -23.94 10.98
C ARG A 412 4.46 -24.40 9.96
N PHE A 413 3.46 -23.57 9.74
CA PHE A 413 2.47 -23.68 8.68
C PHE A 413 2.54 -22.44 7.78
N ARG A 414 2.15 -22.58 6.52
CA ARG A 414 2.02 -21.46 5.58
C ARG A 414 0.68 -21.54 4.86
N LEU A 415 -0.14 -20.51 5.02
CA LEU A 415 -1.35 -20.30 4.24
C LEU A 415 -0.98 -19.48 3.00
N ASN A 416 -0.99 -20.11 1.84
CA ASN A 416 -0.82 -19.45 0.55
C ASN A 416 -2.18 -18.93 0.07
N VAL A 417 -2.25 -17.65 -0.26
CA VAL A 417 -3.44 -16.95 -0.74
C VAL A 417 -3.18 -16.49 -2.16
N ARG A 418 -3.97 -16.98 -3.12
CA ARG A 418 -3.84 -16.62 -4.53
C ARG A 418 -5.05 -15.83 -4.98
N PRO A 419 -4.88 -14.68 -5.65
CA PRO A 419 -6.00 -13.99 -6.29
C PRO A 419 -6.57 -14.84 -7.42
N GLU A 420 -7.90 -14.87 -7.54
CA GLU A 420 -8.65 -15.54 -8.60
C GLU A 420 -9.79 -14.60 -9.07
N THR A 421 -10.37 -14.84 -10.25
CA THR A 421 -11.37 -13.96 -10.88
C THR A 421 -12.60 -13.65 -10.03
N SER A 422 -12.87 -14.42 -8.97
CA SER A 422 -14.01 -14.22 -8.06
C SER A 422 -13.59 -14.13 -6.58
N GLY A 423 -12.37 -13.70 -6.30
CA GLY A 423 -11.87 -13.54 -4.94
C GLY A 423 -10.49 -14.14 -4.73
N PHE A 424 -10.42 -15.14 -3.86
CA PHE A 424 -9.16 -15.76 -3.45
C PHE A 424 -9.30 -17.27 -3.35
N GLN A 425 -8.20 -17.96 -3.62
CA GLN A 425 -8.07 -19.38 -3.36
C GLN A 425 -6.94 -19.63 -2.37
N GLY A 426 -7.20 -20.47 -1.37
CA GLY A 426 -6.27 -20.86 -0.33
C GLY A 426 -5.55 -22.17 -0.63
N ALA A 427 -4.32 -22.29 -0.14
CA ALA A 427 -3.61 -23.55 -0.04
C ALA A 427 -2.84 -23.61 1.29
N LEU A 428 -2.80 -24.78 1.92
CA LEU A 428 -2.01 -25.01 3.12
C LEU A 428 -0.71 -25.71 2.74
N ILE A 429 0.41 -25.16 3.19
CA ILE A 429 1.75 -25.70 3.00
C ILE A 429 2.34 -26.07 4.36
N VAL A 430 2.87 -27.28 4.46
CA VAL A 430 3.54 -27.83 5.65
C VAL A 430 4.85 -28.45 5.21
N SER A 431 5.95 -28.07 5.86
CA SER A 431 7.30 -28.56 5.51
C SER A 431 7.63 -28.42 4.02
N GLU A 432 7.31 -27.25 3.43
CA GLU A 432 7.48 -26.91 2.02
C GLU A 432 6.69 -27.79 1.02
N LYS A 433 5.73 -28.60 1.49
CA LYS A 433 4.81 -29.36 0.65
C LYS A 433 3.41 -28.79 0.77
N THR A 434 2.75 -28.57 -0.36
CA THR A 434 1.31 -28.25 -0.38
C THR A 434 0.53 -29.48 0.06
N VAL A 435 -0.18 -29.36 1.17
CA VAL A 435 -0.96 -30.46 1.78
C VAL A 435 -2.47 -30.28 1.61
N LEU A 436 -2.93 -29.04 1.44
CA LEU A 436 -4.28 -28.70 0.99
C LEU A 436 -4.16 -27.65 -0.10
N SER A 437 -5.03 -27.69 -1.10
CA SER A 437 -5.07 -26.74 -2.22
C SER A 437 -6.50 -26.55 -2.70
N GLY A 438 -6.79 -25.46 -3.40
CA GLY A 438 -8.13 -25.24 -3.95
C GLY A 438 -9.15 -24.88 -2.87
N ILE A 439 -8.72 -24.27 -1.77
CA ILE A 439 -9.61 -23.94 -0.65
C ILE A 439 -10.35 -22.65 -0.99
N ASP A 440 -11.65 -22.78 -1.21
CA ASP A 440 -12.53 -21.63 -1.42
C ASP A 440 -12.66 -20.78 -0.14
N PRO A 441 -12.86 -19.46 -0.29
CA PRO A 441 -13.03 -18.56 0.84
C PRO A 441 -14.41 -18.81 1.48
N ILE A 442 -14.53 -18.53 2.79
CA ILE A 442 -15.80 -18.71 3.51
C ILE A 442 -16.87 -17.77 2.93
N GLU A 443 -16.51 -16.52 2.71
CA GLU A 443 -17.34 -15.50 2.07
C GLU A 443 -16.65 -14.97 0.81
N THR A 444 -17.45 -14.73 -0.23
CA THR A 444 -16.99 -14.07 -1.45
C THR A 444 -16.84 -12.57 -1.22
N ILE A 445 -15.83 -11.96 -1.83
CA ILE A 445 -15.63 -10.50 -1.79
C ILE A 445 -15.48 -9.94 -3.20
N ASP A 446 -15.78 -8.66 -3.34
CA ASP A 446 -15.45 -7.89 -4.53
C ASP A 446 -13.97 -7.45 -4.44
N THR A 447 -13.17 -7.92 -5.39
CA THR A 447 -11.73 -7.63 -5.47
C THR A 447 -11.42 -6.30 -6.19
N ASP A 448 -12.39 -5.70 -6.87
CA ASP A 448 -12.18 -4.52 -7.73
C ASP A 448 -11.91 -3.24 -6.92
N SER A 449 -12.26 -3.25 -5.64
CA SER A 449 -12.21 -2.11 -4.73
C SER A 449 -10.86 -1.94 -3.99
N GLY A 450 -9.87 -2.81 -4.21
CA GLY A 450 -8.64 -2.83 -3.42
C GLY A 450 -8.88 -3.44 -2.05
N ILE A 451 -8.01 -4.39 -1.68
CA ILE A 451 -8.31 -5.36 -0.64
C ILE A 451 -7.55 -5.03 0.63
N ARG A 452 -8.26 -4.87 1.74
CA ARG A 452 -7.65 -4.82 3.07
C ARG A 452 -7.67 -6.20 3.68
N TRP A 453 -6.58 -6.55 4.35
CA TRP A 453 -6.49 -7.77 5.13
C TRP A 453 -6.41 -7.44 6.61
N ARG A 454 -7.04 -8.29 7.42
CA ARG A 454 -7.02 -8.17 8.87
C ARG A 454 -6.96 -9.56 9.48
N LEU A 455 -5.92 -9.80 10.28
CA LEU A 455 -5.76 -11.05 11.02
C LEU A 455 -6.32 -10.87 12.42
N CYS A 456 -7.23 -11.76 12.80
CA CYS A 456 -7.93 -11.73 14.07
C CYS A 456 -7.61 -12.97 14.90
N LEU A 457 -7.23 -12.77 16.17
CA LEU A 457 -7.05 -13.84 17.14
C LEU A 457 -8.33 -14.00 17.98
N PRO A 458 -8.79 -15.24 18.18
CA PRO A 458 -9.96 -15.54 18.99
C PRO A 458 -9.61 -15.53 20.48
N MET A 459 -10.28 -14.65 21.23
CA MET A 459 -10.16 -14.57 22.69
C MET A 459 -11.35 -15.29 23.33
N ALA A 460 -11.07 -16.40 24.01
CA ALA A 460 -12.08 -17.15 24.74
C ALA A 460 -12.61 -16.30 25.91
N ARG A 461 -13.93 -16.17 26.01
CA ARG A 461 -14.58 -15.49 27.17
C ARG A 461 -14.48 -16.34 28.44
N GLU A 462 -14.54 -17.65 28.26
CA GLU A 462 -14.35 -18.66 29.30
C GLU A 462 -13.47 -19.77 28.73
N ASN A 463 -12.33 -20.01 29.36
CA ASN A 463 -11.36 -21.01 28.90
C ASN A 463 -11.88 -22.43 29.22
N SER A 464 -11.83 -23.31 28.23
CA SER A 464 -11.94 -24.76 28.41
C SER A 464 -10.53 -25.37 28.54
N ASN A 465 -10.46 -26.68 28.70
CA ASN A 465 -9.20 -27.38 28.98
C ASN A 465 -8.30 -27.55 27.75
N SER A 466 -8.83 -27.36 26.54
CA SER A 466 -8.03 -27.53 25.32
C SER A 466 -7.39 -26.22 24.92
N SER A 467 -6.09 -26.23 24.64
CA SER A 467 -5.33 -25.03 24.33
C SER A 467 -4.17 -25.29 23.37
N LEU A 468 -3.75 -24.22 22.70
CA LEU A 468 -2.57 -24.17 21.85
C LEU A 468 -1.86 -22.84 22.06
N SER A 469 -0.62 -22.72 21.60
CA SER A 469 0.09 -21.44 21.58
C SER A 469 0.52 -21.05 20.18
N VAL A 470 0.35 -19.77 19.87
CA VAL A 470 0.82 -19.13 18.64
C VAL A 470 2.03 -18.26 18.94
N PHE A 471 3.08 -18.39 18.16
CA PHE A 471 4.38 -17.73 18.43
C PHE A 471 4.64 -16.53 17.52
N GLN A 472 4.17 -16.63 16.27
CA GLN A 472 4.54 -15.67 15.25
C GLN A 472 3.59 -15.71 14.07
N PHE A 473 3.37 -14.56 13.44
CA PHE A 473 2.85 -14.43 12.08
C PHE A 473 3.85 -13.68 11.18
N LYS A 474 3.97 -14.09 9.92
CA LYS A 474 4.81 -13.42 8.94
C LYS A 474 4.09 -13.37 7.58
N PHE A 475 3.88 -12.16 7.07
CA PHE A 475 3.12 -11.87 5.85
C PHE A 475 4.05 -11.66 4.65
N VAL A 476 4.32 -12.72 3.89
CA VAL A 476 5.28 -12.73 2.78
C VAL A 476 4.59 -12.31 1.46
N PRO A 477 5.11 -11.30 0.75
CA PRO A 477 4.57 -10.83 -0.55
C PRO A 477 4.53 -11.85 -1.70
#